data_AF-A0A380P6W2-F1
#
_entry.id   AF-A0A380P6W2-F1
#
_cell.length_a   1.000
_cell.length_b   1.000
_cell.length_c   1.000
_cell.angle_alpha   90.00
_cell.angle_beta   90.00
_cell.angle_gamma   90.00
#
_symmetry.space_group_name_H-M   'P 1'
#
loop_
_entity.id
_entity.type
_entity.pdbx_description
1 polymer ?
#
loop_
_entity_poly.entity_id
_entity_poly.type
_entity_poly.pdbx_seq_one_letter_code
_entity_poly.pdbx_strand_id
1 'polypeptide(L)'
;MQAANVDQFAVAVMDEGIWLRQFGVTEPVMVLGLTPVQYVAEIVDNQLTVPVSSVAWLKEALRLLPQGPNYMFPYLLTLVWDGLVFEIEKN
;
A
#
# COMPACT_ATOMS: atom_id res chain seq x y z
N MET A 1 -9.65 7.66 -19.28
CA MET A 1 -8.22 7.30 -19.44
C MET A 1 -7.98 5.83 -19.11
N GLN A 2 -8.76 4.90 -19.69
CA GLN A 2 -8.44 3.47 -19.66
C GLN A 2 -8.61 2.95 -21.09
N ALA A 3 -7.51 3.03 -21.85
CA ALA A 3 -7.42 2.54 -23.23
C ALA A 3 -6.62 1.23 -23.33
N ALA A 4 -6.08 0.74 -22.22
CA ALA A 4 -5.41 -0.55 -22.11
C ALA A 4 -5.89 -1.19 -20.79
N ASN A 5 -6.41 -2.42 -20.88
CA ASN A 5 -6.82 -3.19 -19.71
C ASN A 5 -5.56 -3.60 -18.93
N VAL A 6 -5.21 -2.84 -17.90
CA VAL A 6 -4.01 -3.06 -17.08
C VAL A 6 -4.40 -3.67 -15.73
N ASP A 7 -3.62 -4.63 -15.27
CA ASP A 7 -3.89 -5.31 -14.00
C ASP A 7 -3.45 -4.47 -12.77
N GLN A 8 -2.49 -3.55 -12.96
CA GLN A 8 -1.90 -2.74 -11.89
C GLN A 8 -1.19 -1.49 -12.44
N PHE A 9 -1.16 -0.43 -11.63
CA PHE A 9 -0.30 0.75 -11.83
C PHE A 9 0.92 0.73 -10.90
N ALA A 10 2.02 1.32 -11.35
CA ALA A 10 3.21 1.57 -10.55
C ALA A 10 3.58 3.06 -10.60
N VAL A 11 3.90 3.65 -9.44
CA VAL A 11 4.25 5.06 -9.27
C VAL A 11 5.56 5.21 -8.49
N ALA A 12 6.24 6.34 -8.62
CA ALA A 12 7.52 6.56 -7.95
C ALA A 12 7.34 6.93 -6.47
N VAL A 13 6.31 7.74 -6.17
CA VAL A 13 6.05 8.25 -4.82
C VAL A 13 4.59 8.07 -4.40
N MET A 14 4.35 8.05 -3.08
CA MET A 14 3.02 7.83 -2.50
C MET A 14 1.99 8.84 -2.99
N ASP A 15 2.37 10.12 -3.11
CA ASP A 15 1.46 11.20 -3.51
C ASP A 15 0.87 10.99 -4.91
N GLU A 16 1.63 10.39 -5.83
CA GLU A 16 1.12 10.03 -7.16
C GLU A 16 0.04 8.95 -7.06
N GLY A 17 0.20 7.98 -6.15
CA GLY A 17 -0.81 6.96 -5.89
C GLY A 17 -2.09 7.54 -5.29
N ILE A 18 -1.96 8.44 -4.32
CA ILE A 18 -3.10 9.18 -3.76
C ILE A 18 -3.80 10.00 -4.85
N TRP A 19 -3.04 10.66 -5.72
CA TRP A 19 -3.59 11.40 -6.85
C TRP A 19 -4.40 10.47 -7.77
N LEU A 20 -3.91 9.28 -8.12
CA LEU A 20 -4.69 8.32 -8.89
C LEU A 20 -6.01 7.94 -8.21
N ARG A 21 -6.02 7.75 -6.89
CA ARG A 21 -7.26 7.48 -6.12
C ARG A 21 -8.24 8.64 -6.20
N GLN A 22 -7.78 9.88 -6.09
CA GLN A 22 -8.63 11.08 -6.22
C GLN A 22 -9.28 11.20 -7.60
N PHE A 23 -8.65 10.64 -8.64
CA PHE A 23 -9.18 10.61 -10.01
C PHE A 23 -10.00 9.35 -10.32
N GLY A 24 -10.32 8.54 -9.30
CA GLY A 24 -11.21 7.39 -9.42
C GLY A 24 -10.55 6.11 -9.94
N VAL A 25 -9.22 6.03 -9.93
CA VAL A 25 -8.51 4.77 -10.24
C VAL A 25 -8.75 3.78 -9.11
N THR A 26 -9.29 2.61 -9.44
CA THR A 26 -9.61 1.54 -8.47
C THR A 26 -8.70 0.33 -8.60
N GLU A 27 -7.94 0.23 -9.69
CA GLU A 27 -6.94 -0.83 -9.89
C GLU A 27 -5.86 -0.77 -8.81
N PRO A 28 -5.16 -1.88 -8.51
CA PRO A 28 -4.02 -1.88 -7.61
C PRO A 28 -2.97 -0.82 -8.00
N VAL A 29 -2.40 -0.13 -7.01
CA VAL A 29 -1.35 0.88 -7.21
C VAL A 29 -0.16 0.54 -6.31
N MET A 30 1.00 0.30 -6.90
CA MET A 30 2.25 0.07 -6.19
C MET A 30 3.15 1.30 -6.24
N VAL A 31 3.59 1.75 -5.07
CA VAL A 31 4.64 2.76 -4.93
C VAL A 31 5.98 2.04 -4.98
N LEU A 32 6.86 2.40 -5.91
CA LEU A 32 8.17 1.78 -6.07
C LEU A 32 9.21 2.37 -5.11
N GLY A 33 9.01 3.62 -4.68
CA GLY A 33 9.86 4.29 -3.71
C GLY A 33 9.65 3.77 -2.28
N LEU A 34 10.71 3.88 -1.46
CA LEU A 34 10.60 3.59 -0.04
C LEU A 34 9.71 4.64 0.63
N THR A 35 8.69 4.16 1.34
CA THR A 35 7.77 5.04 2.08
C THR A 35 8.11 5.02 3.56
N PRO A 36 8.31 6.19 4.21
CA PRO A 36 8.54 6.26 5.65
C PRO A 36 7.40 5.64 6.46
N VAL A 37 7.73 4.96 7.56
CA VAL A 37 6.77 4.15 8.33
C VAL A 37 5.66 4.97 8.99
N GLN A 38 5.89 6.27 9.23
CA GLN A 38 4.86 7.15 9.79
C GLN A 38 3.65 7.34 8.87
N TYR A 39 3.76 7.03 7.57
CA TYR A 39 2.68 7.17 6.59
C TYR A 39 1.85 5.90 6.38
N VAL A 40 2.00 4.90 7.26
CA VAL A 40 1.30 3.61 7.13
C VAL A 40 -0.22 3.76 7.18
N ALA A 41 -0.74 4.72 7.93
CA ALA A 41 -2.17 4.99 7.96
C ALA A 41 -2.67 5.47 6.59
N GLU A 42 -1.97 6.43 5.98
CA GLU A 42 -2.29 6.98 4.67
C GLU A 42 -2.16 5.95 3.55
N ILE A 43 -1.17 5.05 3.63
CA ILE A 43 -1.02 3.91 2.72
C ILE A 43 -2.27 3.02 2.77
N VAL A 44 -2.75 2.69 3.98
CA VAL A 44 -3.92 1.83 4.17
C VAL A 44 -5.20 2.53 3.71
N ASP A 45 -5.40 3.79 4.09
CA ASP A 45 -6.58 4.58 3.76
C ASP A 45 -6.75 4.76 2.24
N ASN A 46 -5.63 4.83 1.50
CA ASN A 46 -5.61 4.98 0.05
C ASN A 46 -5.42 3.66 -0.71
N GLN A 47 -5.39 2.51 0.00
CA GLN A 47 -5.22 1.17 -0.58
C GLN A 47 -4.00 1.10 -1.52
N LEU A 48 -2.84 1.51 -1.02
CA LEU A 48 -1.58 1.51 -1.75
C LEU A 48 -0.70 0.33 -1.34
N THR A 49 0.04 -0.23 -2.30
CA THR A 49 1.07 -1.27 -2.10
C THR A 49 2.44 -0.61 -1.98
N VAL A 50 3.26 -0.99 -1.01
CA VAL A 50 4.60 -0.39 -0.80
C VAL A 50 5.68 -1.46 -0.54
N PRO A 51 6.95 -1.23 -0.93
CA PRO A 51 8.05 -2.13 -0.59
C PRO A 51 8.39 -2.08 0.90
N VAL A 52 8.77 -3.23 1.46
CA VAL A 52 9.34 -3.28 2.81
C VAL A 52 10.82 -2.94 2.75
N SER A 53 11.20 -1.85 3.39
CA SER A 53 12.61 -1.45 3.44
C SER A 53 13.47 -2.29 4.39
N SER A 54 12.87 -2.85 5.46
CA SER A 54 13.56 -3.66 6.47
C SER A 54 12.58 -4.37 7.42
N VAL A 55 13.07 -5.38 8.14
CA VAL A 55 12.29 -6.05 9.21
C VAL A 55 11.89 -5.06 10.31
N ALA A 56 12.76 -4.07 10.62
CA ALA A 56 12.47 -3.03 11.59
C ALA A 56 11.30 -2.15 11.12
N TRP A 57 11.31 -1.75 9.85
CA TRP A 57 10.21 -1.02 9.22
C TRP A 57 8.92 -1.82 9.30
N LEU A 58 8.95 -3.12 8.95
CA LEU A 58 7.78 -3.99 9.01
C LEU A 58 7.20 -4.05 10.42
N LYS A 59 8.04 -4.29 11.43
CA LYS A 59 7.59 -4.35 12.82
C LYS A 59 6.95 -3.05 13.28
N GLU A 60 7.52 -1.92 12.89
CA GLU A 60 6.97 -0.62 13.26
C GLU A 60 5.67 -0.32 12.50
N ALA A 61 5.59 -0.67 11.21
CA ALA A 61 4.36 -0.55 10.42
C ALA A 61 3.21 -1.32 11.07
N LEU A 62 3.45 -2.57 11.49
CA LEU A 62 2.45 -3.40 12.18
C LEU A 62 1.96 -2.79 13.50
N ARG A 63 2.79 -1.98 14.18
CA ARG A 63 2.38 -1.25 15.39
C ARG A 63 1.54 -0.02 15.08
N LEU A 64 1.84 0.65 13.96
CA LEU A 64 1.16 1.88 13.52
C LEU A 64 -0.12 1.62 12.72
N LEU A 65 -0.37 0.38 12.28
CA LEU A 65 -1.60 0.03 11.57
C LEU A 65 -2.83 0.52 12.38
N PRO A 66 -3.77 1.24 11.75
CA PRO A 66 -5.00 1.63 12.42
C PRO A 66 -5.75 0.38 12.89
N GLN A 67 -6.58 0.51 13.92
CA GLN A 67 -7.38 -0.58 14.48
C GLN A 67 -8.84 -0.13 14.52
N GLY A 68 -9.79 -0.93 14.03
CA GLY A 68 -11.21 -0.61 14.14
C GLY A 68 -12.14 -1.38 13.18
N PRO A 69 -13.46 -1.38 13.44
CA PRO A 69 -14.44 -2.17 12.70
C PRO A 69 -14.73 -1.68 11.26
N ASN A 70 -14.34 -0.44 10.92
CA ASN A 70 -14.48 0.11 9.57
C ASN A 70 -13.36 -0.30 8.62
N TYR A 71 -12.32 -0.96 9.13
CA TYR A 71 -11.24 -1.52 8.32
C TYR A 71 -11.59 -2.99 8.03
N MET A 72 -12.59 -3.20 7.17
CA MET A 72 -13.19 -4.51 6.84
C MET A 72 -12.58 -5.16 5.59
N PHE A 73 -11.32 -4.84 5.30
CA PHE A 73 -10.48 -5.67 4.45
C PHE A 73 -9.39 -6.24 5.37
N PRO A 74 -8.97 -7.50 5.21
CA PRO A 74 -7.72 -7.92 5.84
C PRO A 74 -6.69 -6.89 5.36
N TYR A 75 -5.98 -6.26 6.28
CA TYR A 75 -5.04 -5.17 5.97
C TYR A 75 -4.06 -5.68 4.92
N LEU A 76 -4.33 -5.42 3.64
CA LEU A 76 -3.47 -5.87 2.57
C LEU A 76 -2.34 -4.86 2.49
N LEU A 77 -1.49 -4.86 3.52
CA LEU A 77 -0.15 -4.33 3.39
C LEU A 77 0.56 -5.32 2.47
N THR A 78 0.33 -5.13 1.18
CA THR A 78 1.01 -5.86 0.12
C THR A 78 2.44 -5.37 0.14
N LEU A 79 3.31 -6.23 0.60
CA LEU A 79 4.69 -5.93 0.88
C LEU A 79 5.56 -6.70 -0.08
N VAL A 80 6.44 -6.00 -0.80
CA VAL A 80 7.41 -6.65 -1.66
C VAL A 80 8.75 -6.73 -0.95
N TRP A 81 9.25 -7.95 -0.74
CA TRP A 81 10.61 -8.23 -0.24
C TRP A 81 11.25 -9.28 -1.15
N ASP A 82 12.42 -8.98 -1.73
CA ASP A 82 13.14 -9.88 -2.66
C ASP A 82 12.25 -10.50 -3.77
N GLY A 83 11.29 -9.72 -4.26
CA GLY A 83 10.34 -10.15 -5.31
C GLY A 83 9.16 -11.00 -4.81
N LEU A 84 9.06 -11.26 -3.51
CA LEU A 84 7.91 -11.92 -2.90
C LEU A 84 6.88 -10.89 -2.42
N VAL A 85 5.62 -11.14 -2.75
CA VAL A 85 4.48 -10.36 -2.26
C VAL A 85 3.95 -11.02 -0.99
N PHE A 86 3.93 -10.28 0.11
CA PHE A 86 3.34 -10.70 1.37
C PHE A 86 2.04 -9.95 1.60
N GLU A 87 0.99 -10.70 1.93
CA GLU A 87 -0.29 -10.16 2.40
C GLU A 87 -0.37 -10.42 3.91
N ILE A 88 -0.41 -9.36 4.71
CA ILE A 88 -0.44 -9.50 6.17
C ILE A 88 -1.87 -9.32 6.69
N GLU A 89 -2.59 -10.42 6.78
CA GLU A 89 -3.86 -10.43 7.51
C GLU A 89 -3.59 -10.45 9.02
N LYS A 90 -4.05 -9.42 9.74
CA LYS A 90 -4.01 -9.42 11.20
C LYS A 90 -5.29 -10.11 11.71
N ASN A 91 -5.16 -11.35 12.19
CA ASN A 91 -6.20 -12.13 12.88
C ASN A 91 -6.78 -11.39 14.10
#